data_AF-A0A1M7Y0K3-F1
#
_entry.id   AF-A0A1M7Y0K3-F1
#
_cell.length_a   1.000
_cell.length_b   1.000
_cell.length_c   1.000
_cell.angle_alpha   90.00
_cell.angle_beta   90.00
_cell.angle_gamma   90.00
#
_symmetry.space_group_name_H-M   'P 1'
#
loop_
_entity.id
_entity.type
_entity.pdbx_description
1 polymer ?
#
loop_
_entity_poly.entity_id
_entity_poly.type
_entity_poly.pdbx_seq_one_letter_code
_entity_poly.pdbx_strand_id
1 'polypeptide(L)'
;MILELKEANKLPMKTFRWLGVNELKVLREIPDIKPFEKIEAEGIGVKELVVTRNNTFPYEKMPLTGMGEEAAEFIHQNKNQEMTITVPKGRKVKEPVFIRYSLTKENPALAEEVCIFAEEDSEITLVVIYEGEEEANAFHGGLFYLKAAKASVINLVQVQLLPDTGFHFGNIGAEAEENGCIRITQCELGGGYAISGICGELKGDGSELNVDTIYFGDRERILDFNYVANHYGKNSKSDMRVNGALSGTSKKIFRGTIDFKRGASGSEGAEGEYTLLFDKNIKNVSVPLILCGEENVSGKHAANSGRLEEEKLFYMMSRGLSEEEAKKMMLEAWFHPAVQNIPSEEIREKVSEYVNRRLSHVKSL
;
A
#
# COMPACT_ATOMS: atom_id res chain seq x y z
N MET A 1 3.99 -15.17 19.56
CA MET A 1 3.93 -16.34 18.63
C MET A 1 4.92 -16.19 17.47
N ILE A 2 5.16 -17.24 16.67
CA ILE A 2 6.05 -17.19 15.48
C ILE A 2 5.18 -17.09 14.22
N LEU A 3 5.49 -16.13 13.35
CA LEU A 3 4.96 -16.02 12.00
C LEU A 3 6.01 -16.56 11.02
N GLU A 4 5.64 -17.60 10.28
CA GLU A 4 6.44 -18.18 9.20
C GLU A 4 5.65 -18.16 7.90
N LEU A 5 6.23 -17.55 6.85
CA LEU A 5 5.74 -17.61 5.48
C LEU A 5 6.88 -18.13 4.60
N LYS A 6 6.64 -19.23 3.91
CA LYS A 6 7.60 -19.82 2.98
C LYS A 6 7.63 -19.08 1.66
N GLU A 7 6.51 -18.54 1.22
CA GLU A 7 6.36 -17.77 0.00
C GLU A 7 5.38 -16.60 0.20
N ALA A 8 5.92 -15.40 0.38
CA ALA A 8 5.19 -14.14 0.29
C ALA A 8 5.74 -13.28 -0.85
N ASN A 9 5.00 -12.25 -1.30
CA ASN A 9 5.46 -11.26 -2.31
C ASN A 9 6.16 -11.91 -3.51
N LYS A 10 5.53 -12.96 -4.03
CA LYS A 10 6.08 -13.80 -5.09
C LYS A 10 5.94 -13.13 -6.44
N LEU A 11 7.03 -13.12 -7.20
CA LEU A 11 6.98 -12.70 -8.60
C LEU A 11 6.12 -13.68 -9.42
N PRO A 12 5.21 -13.18 -10.28
CA PRO A 12 4.45 -14.03 -11.19
C PRO A 12 5.35 -14.83 -12.14
N MET A 13 6.50 -14.27 -12.52
CA MET A 13 7.52 -14.93 -13.34
C MET A 13 8.89 -14.83 -12.66
N LYS A 14 9.56 -15.98 -12.49
CA LYS A 14 10.87 -16.05 -11.83
C LYS A 14 11.94 -15.39 -12.69
N THR A 15 12.77 -14.59 -12.04
CA THR A 15 14.03 -14.04 -12.55
C THR A 15 15.24 -14.71 -11.87
N PHE A 16 16.42 -14.13 -12.02
CA PHE A 16 17.68 -14.64 -11.49
C PHE A 16 17.63 -14.88 -9.97
N ARG A 17 17.84 -16.13 -9.56
CA ARG A 17 17.76 -16.56 -8.14
C ARG A 17 18.73 -15.80 -7.22
N TRP A 18 19.92 -15.43 -7.71
CA TRP A 18 20.97 -14.81 -6.90
C TRP A 18 20.64 -13.37 -6.45
N LEU A 19 19.62 -12.73 -7.04
CA LEU A 19 19.15 -11.41 -6.62
C LEU A 19 18.28 -11.47 -5.35
N GLY A 20 17.71 -12.64 -5.02
CA GLY A 20 16.84 -12.82 -3.86
C GLY A 20 15.50 -12.09 -3.96
N VAL A 21 14.99 -11.90 -5.18
CA VAL A 21 13.76 -11.11 -5.46
C VAL A 21 12.56 -11.95 -5.89
N ASN A 22 12.70 -13.26 -6.08
CA ASN A 22 11.61 -14.08 -6.63
C ASN A 22 10.47 -14.33 -5.65
N GLU A 23 10.81 -14.40 -4.37
CA GLU A 23 9.87 -14.59 -3.28
C GLU A 23 10.47 -13.98 -2.01
N LEU A 24 9.61 -13.58 -1.09
CA LEU A 24 9.95 -13.20 0.27
C LEU A 24 9.69 -14.39 1.19
N LYS A 25 10.67 -14.69 2.05
CA LYS A 25 10.49 -15.61 3.18
C LYS A 25 10.40 -14.77 4.45
N VAL A 26 9.40 -15.04 5.27
CA VAL A 26 9.22 -14.36 6.54
C VAL A 26 9.35 -15.39 7.65
N LEU A 27 10.21 -15.13 8.62
CA LEU A 27 10.30 -15.89 9.85
C LEU A 27 10.57 -14.88 10.96
N ARG A 28 9.53 -14.50 11.71
CA ARG A 28 9.63 -13.50 12.78
C ARG A 28 8.79 -13.87 13.99
N GLU A 29 9.28 -13.51 15.16
CA GLU A 29 8.46 -13.47 16.36
C GLU A 29 7.55 -12.24 16.30
N ILE A 30 6.27 -12.46 16.58
CA ILE A 30 5.25 -11.41 16.70
C ILE A 30 4.59 -11.53 18.09
N PRO A 31 4.02 -10.44 18.64
CA PRO A 31 3.21 -10.55 19.84
C PRO A 31 2.03 -11.51 19.64
N ASP A 32 1.53 -12.07 20.73
CA ASP A 32 0.33 -12.91 20.65
C ASP A 32 -0.87 -12.07 20.23
N ILE A 33 -1.60 -12.55 19.24
CA ILE A 33 -2.79 -11.89 18.73
C ILE A 33 -3.95 -12.19 19.69
N LYS A 34 -4.34 -11.18 20.47
CA LYS A 34 -5.43 -11.20 21.45
C LYS A 34 -6.58 -10.32 20.96
N PRO A 35 -7.79 -10.37 21.54
CA PRO A 35 -8.85 -9.43 21.19
C PRO A 35 -8.33 -7.98 21.21
N PHE A 36 -8.47 -7.26 20.09
CA PHE A 36 -7.95 -5.90 19.98
C PHE A 36 -8.91 -4.92 20.65
N GLU A 37 -8.42 -4.14 21.60
CA GLU A 37 -9.17 -3.12 22.33
C GLU A 37 -8.94 -1.73 21.71
N LYS A 38 -9.97 -0.87 21.73
CA LYS A 38 -10.00 0.50 21.17
C LYS A 38 -9.96 0.55 19.63
N ILE A 39 -11.14 0.69 19.03
CA ILE A 39 -11.32 1.01 17.61
C ILE A 39 -12.05 2.35 17.56
N GLU A 40 -11.42 3.35 16.96
CA GLU A 40 -12.04 4.65 16.72
C GLU A 40 -12.49 4.69 15.26
N ALA A 41 -13.66 4.11 15.00
CA ALA A 41 -14.34 4.26 13.72
C ALA A 41 -15.18 5.54 13.77
N GLU A 42 -14.91 6.47 12.86
CA GLU A 42 -15.51 7.80 12.83
C GLU A 42 -15.97 8.18 11.41
N GLY A 43 -16.85 9.18 11.33
CA GLY A 43 -17.41 9.69 10.09
C GLY A 43 -18.89 9.35 9.89
N ILE A 44 -19.59 10.24 9.18
CA ILE A 44 -21.02 10.05 8.86
C ILE A 44 -21.21 8.82 7.97
N GLY A 45 -20.24 8.51 7.11
CA GLY A 45 -20.24 7.32 6.25
C GLY A 45 -20.46 6.00 7.02
N VAL A 46 -19.98 5.87 8.27
CA VAL A 46 -20.21 4.68 9.10
C VAL A 46 -21.70 4.44 9.35
N LYS A 47 -22.49 5.50 9.55
CA LYS A 47 -23.95 5.42 9.78
C LYS A 47 -24.74 5.14 8.51
N GLU A 48 -24.14 5.41 7.34
CA GLU A 48 -24.74 5.24 6.02
C GLU A 48 -24.52 3.85 5.43
N LEU A 49 -23.67 3.03 6.06
CA LEU A 49 -23.23 1.75 5.54
C LEU A 49 -23.82 0.58 6.33
N VAL A 50 -24.07 -0.52 5.62
CA VAL A 50 -24.30 -1.81 6.26
C VAL A 50 -22.93 -2.35 6.65
N VAL A 51 -22.51 -2.06 7.88
CA VAL A 51 -21.31 -2.64 8.48
C VAL A 51 -21.74 -3.90 9.22
N THR A 52 -21.45 -5.07 8.65
CA THR A 52 -21.62 -6.35 9.35
C THR A 52 -20.29 -6.80 9.94
N ARG A 53 -20.33 -7.32 11.16
CA ARG A 53 -19.22 -8.05 11.78
C ARG A 53 -19.18 -9.53 11.36
N ASN A 54 -20.00 -9.91 10.39
CA ASN A 54 -20.07 -11.26 9.84
C ASN A 54 -19.74 -11.20 8.35
N ASN A 55 -18.87 -12.11 7.91
CA ASN A 55 -18.38 -12.23 6.54
C ASN A 55 -19.48 -12.76 5.60
N THR A 56 -20.36 -11.88 5.15
CA THR A 56 -21.37 -12.14 4.12
C THR A 56 -20.90 -11.63 2.75
N PHE A 57 -19.59 -11.67 2.50
CA PHE A 57 -18.99 -11.11 1.31
C PHE A 57 -19.30 -12.00 0.09
N PRO A 58 -19.78 -11.44 -1.04
CA PRO A 58 -20.36 -12.21 -2.13
C PRO A 58 -19.29 -12.76 -3.09
N TYR A 59 -18.46 -13.67 -2.57
CA TYR A 59 -17.48 -14.41 -3.37
C TYR A 59 -17.67 -15.91 -3.25
N GLU A 60 -17.73 -16.58 -4.40
CA GLU A 60 -17.53 -18.03 -4.49
C GLU A 60 -16.06 -18.40 -4.22
N LYS A 61 -15.12 -17.51 -4.57
CA LYS A 61 -13.68 -17.60 -4.27
C LYS A 61 -13.11 -16.19 -4.06
N MET A 62 -12.32 -16.01 -3.00
CA MET A 62 -11.65 -14.74 -2.71
C MET A 62 -10.64 -14.37 -3.83
N PRO A 63 -10.49 -13.08 -4.17
CA PRO A 63 -9.57 -12.64 -5.22
C PRO A 63 -8.12 -12.90 -4.81
N LEU A 64 -7.24 -12.95 -5.80
CA LEU A 64 -5.81 -13.07 -5.53
C LEU A 64 -5.32 -11.84 -4.76
N THR A 65 -4.36 -12.05 -3.85
CA THR A 65 -3.76 -11.00 -3.05
C THR A 65 -2.30 -10.81 -3.43
N GLY A 66 -1.76 -9.60 -3.24
CA GLY A 66 -0.38 -9.30 -3.67
C GLY A 66 0.69 -10.06 -2.89
N MET A 67 0.43 -10.46 -1.65
CA MET A 67 1.38 -11.24 -0.87
C MET A 67 1.22 -12.76 -1.06
N GLY A 68 0.13 -13.22 -1.66
CA GLY A 68 -0.14 -14.64 -1.92
C GLY A 68 -1.06 -15.32 -0.90
N GLU A 69 -1.41 -16.57 -1.18
CA GLU A 69 -2.40 -17.35 -0.41
C GLU A 69 -1.94 -17.66 1.01
N GLU A 70 -0.68 -18.02 1.22
CA GLU A 70 -0.13 -18.30 2.56
C GLU A 70 -0.23 -17.08 3.49
N ALA A 71 0.05 -15.89 2.94
CA ALA A 71 -0.07 -14.62 3.64
C ALA A 71 -1.53 -14.27 3.97
N ALA A 72 -2.46 -14.47 3.02
CA ALA A 72 -3.88 -14.26 3.24
C ALA A 72 -4.46 -15.21 4.29
N GLU A 73 -4.14 -16.50 4.20
CA GLU A 73 -4.61 -17.53 5.13
C GLU A 73 -4.12 -17.27 6.56
N PHE A 74 -2.88 -16.81 6.72
CA PHE A 74 -2.35 -16.43 8.02
C PHE A 74 -3.22 -15.37 8.70
N ILE A 75 -3.57 -14.28 8.00
CA ILE A 75 -4.44 -13.24 8.57
C ILE A 75 -5.84 -13.78 8.80
N HIS A 76 -6.42 -14.50 7.84
CA HIS A 76 -7.77 -15.04 7.95
C HIS A 76 -7.97 -15.90 9.21
N GLN A 77 -6.99 -16.75 9.53
CA GLN A 77 -7.03 -17.64 10.70
C GLN A 77 -6.76 -16.93 12.03
N ASN A 78 -6.00 -15.83 12.01
CA ASN A 78 -5.54 -15.16 13.22
C ASN A 78 -6.17 -13.79 13.46
N LYS A 79 -7.10 -13.34 12.59
CA LYS A 79 -7.73 -12.02 12.71
C LYS A 79 -8.41 -11.84 14.07
N ASN A 80 -8.14 -10.70 14.70
CA ASN A 80 -8.82 -10.23 15.89
C ASN A 80 -9.76 -9.05 15.61
N GLN A 81 -9.76 -8.56 14.37
CA GLN A 81 -10.70 -7.58 13.84
C GLN A 81 -11.24 -8.04 12.48
N GLU A 82 -12.54 -7.88 12.28
CA GLU A 82 -13.20 -8.22 11.01
C GLU A 82 -14.27 -7.17 10.71
N MET A 83 -14.30 -6.71 9.46
CA MET A 83 -15.29 -5.75 9.00
C MET A 83 -15.69 -6.05 7.56
N THR A 84 -17.01 -6.14 7.32
CA THR A 84 -17.55 -6.15 5.96
C THR A 84 -18.36 -4.88 5.72
N ILE A 85 -18.02 -4.17 4.66
CA ILE A 85 -18.70 -2.96 4.20
C ILE A 85 -19.37 -3.27 2.88
N THR A 86 -20.70 -3.15 2.82
CA THR A 86 -21.44 -3.20 1.56
C THR A 86 -22.06 -1.83 1.26
N VAL A 87 -21.77 -1.32 0.06
CA VAL A 87 -22.32 -0.07 -0.47
C VAL A 87 -23.44 -0.42 -1.45
N PRO A 88 -24.71 -0.09 -1.15
CA PRO A 88 -25.84 -0.47 -2.01
C PRO A 88 -25.78 0.16 -3.41
N LYS A 89 -26.43 -0.48 -4.38
CA LYS A 89 -26.53 -0.01 -5.76
C LYS A 89 -26.96 1.46 -5.85
N GLY A 90 -26.23 2.24 -6.65
CA GLY A 90 -26.47 3.68 -6.88
C GLY A 90 -26.14 4.59 -5.69
N ARG A 91 -25.65 4.05 -4.57
CA ARG A 91 -25.32 4.84 -3.37
C ARG A 91 -23.93 5.43 -3.48
N LYS A 92 -23.85 6.76 -3.46
CA LYS A 92 -22.58 7.50 -3.35
C LYS A 92 -22.40 8.02 -1.93
N VAL A 93 -21.48 7.42 -1.18
CA VAL A 93 -21.16 7.81 0.20
C VAL A 93 -20.37 9.12 0.13
N LYS A 94 -20.99 10.22 0.56
CA LYS A 94 -20.41 11.57 0.39
C LYS A 94 -19.22 11.81 1.32
N GLU A 95 -19.32 11.33 2.55
CA GLU A 95 -18.31 11.53 3.59
C GLU A 95 -17.44 10.28 3.72
N PRO A 96 -16.10 10.40 3.75
CA PRO A 96 -15.23 9.24 3.96
C PRO A 96 -15.50 8.53 5.28
N VAL A 97 -15.25 7.23 5.29
CA VAL A 97 -15.20 6.40 6.49
C VAL A 97 -13.79 6.45 7.03
N PHE A 98 -13.63 6.77 8.32
CA PHE A 98 -12.32 6.80 8.98
C PHE A 98 -12.22 5.66 9.99
N ILE A 99 -11.09 4.97 9.98
CA ILE A 99 -10.74 3.96 10.98
C ILE A 99 -9.35 4.26 11.50
N ARG A 100 -9.24 4.41 12.81
CA ARG A 100 -7.96 4.65 13.47
C ARG A 100 -7.62 3.50 14.39
N TYR A 101 -6.41 2.98 14.24
CA TYR A 101 -5.82 1.96 15.10
C TYR A 101 -4.58 2.51 15.79
N SER A 102 -4.56 2.38 17.12
CA SER A 102 -3.44 2.75 17.97
C SER A 102 -2.87 1.51 18.65
N LEU A 103 -1.68 1.08 18.24
CA LEU A 103 -0.99 -0.09 18.79
C LEU A 103 -0.14 0.33 20.00
N THR A 104 -0.50 -0.15 21.18
CA THR A 104 0.17 0.17 22.45
C THR A 104 0.93 -1.04 23.00
N LYS A 105 1.64 -0.89 24.11
CA LYS A 105 2.27 -2.04 24.79
C LYS A 105 1.26 -3.09 25.27
N GLU A 106 0.09 -2.65 25.71
CA GLU A 106 -0.99 -3.52 26.19
C GLU A 106 -1.76 -4.18 25.04
N ASN A 107 -1.85 -3.48 23.90
CA ASN A 107 -2.52 -3.98 22.71
C ASN A 107 -1.61 -3.89 21.45
N PRO A 108 -0.55 -4.72 21.39
CA PRO A 108 0.51 -4.55 20.40
C PRO A 108 0.24 -5.26 19.07
N ALA A 109 -0.78 -6.10 18.94
CA ALA A 109 -1.00 -6.94 17.76
C ALA A 109 -2.40 -6.75 17.16
N LEU A 110 -2.46 -6.13 16.00
CA LEU A 110 -3.67 -6.01 15.17
C LEU A 110 -3.57 -6.98 14.00
N ALA A 111 -4.56 -7.88 13.87
CA ALA A 111 -4.75 -8.69 12.69
C ALA A 111 -6.17 -8.43 12.18
N GLU A 112 -6.32 -7.72 11.08
CA GLU A 112 -7.61 -7.30 10.56
C GLU A 112 -7.92 -7.90 9.19
N GLU A 113 -9.19 -8.25 9.00
CA GLU A 113 -9.73 -8.59 7.69
C GLU A 113 -10.87 -7.62 7.34
N VAL A 114 -10.69 -6.90 6.23
CA VAL A 114 -11.63 -5.89 5.77
C VAL A 114 -12.11 -6.22 4.37
N CYS A 115 -13.41 -6.43 4.23
CA CYS A 115 -14.06 -6.70 2.95
C CYS A 115 -14.90 -5.50 2.55
N ILE A 116 -14.69 -4.94 1.35
CA ILE A 116 -15.48 -3.83 0.79
C ILE A 116 -16.13 -4.28 -0.51
N PHE A 117 -17.46 -4.28 -0.53
CA PHE A 117 -18.26 -4.54 -1.73
C PHE A 117 -19.00 -3.28 -2.12
N ALA A 118 -18.60 -2.68 -3.24
CA ALA A 118 -19.33 -1.60 -3.87
C ALA A 118 -20.24 -2.19 -4.97
N GLU A 119 -21.55 -2.17 -4.75
CA GLU A 119 -22.53 -2.58 -5.77
C GLU A 119 -22.54 -1.61 -6.96
N GLU A 120 -23.28 -1.96 -8.01
CA GLU A 120 -23.31 -1.19 -9.25
C GLU A 120 -23.60 0.31 -9.04
N ASP A 121 -22.85 1.19 -9.72
CA ASP A 121 -23.00 2.65 -9.65
C ASP A 121 -22.89 3.23 -8.22
N SER A 122 -22.21 2.52 -7.32
CA SER A 122 -21.96 2.99 -5.94
C SER A 122 -20.54 3.53 -5.76
N GLU A 123 -20.31 4.33 -4.72
CA GLU A 123 -19.02 4.94 -4.44
C GLU A 123 -18.74 5.05 -2.94
N ILE A 124 -17.51 4.73 -2.53
CA ILE A 124 -17.04 4.85 -1.14
C ILE A 124 -15.58 5.32 -1.08
N THR A 125 -15.26 6.05 -0.01
CA THR A 125 -13.88 6.29 0.42
C THR A 125 -13.68 5.74 1.83
N LEU A 126 -12.73 4.83 2.00
CA LEU A 126 -12.26 4.33 3.30
C LEU A 126 -10.85 4.85 3.56
N VAL A 127 -10.65 5.45 4.72
CA VAL A 127 -9.36 5.91 5.21
C VAL A 127 -9.01 5.14 6.48
N VAL A 128 -7.89 4.42 6.47
CA VAL A 128 -7.38 3.69 7.63
C VAL A 128 -6.01 4.24 8.02
N ILE A 129 -5.84 4.55 9.30
CA ILE A 129 -4.56 4.99 9.86
C ILE A 129 -4.11 4.07 10.97
N TYR A 130 -2.83 3.68 10.92
CA TYR A 130 -2.16 2.84 11.89
C TYR A 130 -1.06 3.62 12.58
N GLU A 131 -1.22 3.84 13.88
CA GLU A 131 -0.28 4.54 14.75
C GLU A 131 0.18 3.57 15.85
N GLY A 132 1.33 3.85 16.47
CA GLY A 132 1.76 3.07 17.63
C GLY A 132 2.75 3.80 18.52
N GLU A 133 2.79 3.40 19.78
CA GLU A 133 3.73 3.94 20.77
C GLU A 133 5.17 3.52 20.43
N GLU A 134 6.16 4.41 20.63
CA GLU A 134 7.56 4.17 20.23
C GLU A 134 8.16 2.87 20.80
N GLU A 135 7.76 2.47 21.99
CA GLU A 135 8.25 1.27 22.68
C GLU A 135 7.35 0.04 22.52
N ALA A 136 6.22 0.16 21.80
CA ALA A 136 5.35 -1.00 21.55
C ALA A 136 6.02 -1.93 20.54
N ASN A 137 6.10 -3.23 20.85
CA ASN A 137 6.49 -4.24 19.87
C ASN A 137 5.33 -4.49 18.89
N ALA A 138 4.99 -3.49 18.07
CA ALA A 138 3.77 -3.46 17.30
C ALA A 138 3.79 -4.49 16.15
N PHE A 139 2.73 -5.25 15.99
CA PHE A 139 2.44 -6.05 14.81
C PHE A 139 1.13 -5.59 14.22
N HIS A 140 1.14 -5.19 12.96
CA HIS A 140 -0.05 -4.96 12.17
C HIS A 140 -0.06 -5.93 10.99
N GLY A 141 -1.13 -6.71 10.88
CA GLY A 141 -1.44 -7.56 9.74
C GLY A 141 -2.81 -7.23 9.17
N GLY A 142 -2.84 -6.53 8.03
CA GLY A 142 -4.07 -6.19 7.33
C GLY A 142 -4.30 -7.08 6.11
N LEU A 143 -5.52 -7.60 5.96
CA LEU A 143 -5.99 -8.28 4.76
C LEU A 143 -7.24 -7.56 4.23
N PHE A 144 -7.13 -6.95 3.06
CA PHE A 144 -8.21 -6.20 2.44
C PHE A 144 -8.67 -6.89 1.16
N TYR A 145 -9.98 -7.11 1.07
CA TYR A 145 -10.64 -7.57 -0.15
C TYR A 145 -11.57 -6.49 -0.68
N LEU A 146 -11.30 -6.02 -1.90
CA LEU A 146 -12.04 -4.94 -2.55
C LEU A 146 -12.76 -5.48 -3.78
N LYS A 147 -14.08 -5.30 -3.85
CA LYS A 147 -14.89 -5.66 -5.03
C LYS A 147 -15.66 -4.44 -5.53
N ALA A 148 -15.23 -3.91 -6.66
CA ALA A 148 -15.94 -2.86 -7.37
C ALA A 148 -16.81 -3.48 -8.47
N ALA A 149 -18.13 -3.54 -8.27
CA ALA A 149 -19.07 -3.93 -9.29
C ALA A 149 -19.14 -2.89 -10.44
N LYS A 150 -20.02 -3.15 -11.41
CA LYS A 150 -20.17 -2.31 -12.61
C LYS A 150 -20.32 -0.83 -12.28
N ALA A 151 -19.49 0.02 -12.91
CA ALA A 151 -19.51 1.48 -12.75
C ALA A 151 -19.38 1.98 -11.29
N SER A 152 -18.85 1.16 -10.38
CA SER A 152 -18.65 1.53 -8.98
C SER A 152 -17.22 2.00 -8.70
N VAL A 153 -17.03 2.74 -7.61
CA VAL A 153 -15.74 3.31 -7.24
C VAL A 153 -15.40 3.00 -5.78
N ILE A 154 -14.24 2.40 -5.55
CA ILE A 154 -13.67 2.22 -4.21
C ILE A 154 -12.39 3.04 -4.12
N ASN A 155 -12.35 3.98 -3.17
CA ASN A 155 -11.13 4.68 -2.80
C ASN A 155 -10.67 4.17 -1.42
N LEU A 156 -9.52 3.50 -1.37
CA LEU A 156 -8.87 3.05 -0.15
C LEU A 156 -7.64 3.90 0.12
N VAL A 157 -7.55 4.52 1.29
CA VAL A 157 -6.39 5.27 1.76
C VAL A 157 -5.87 4.59 3.01
N GLN A 158 -4.61 4.15 2.99
CA GLN A 158 -3.93 3.55 4.14
C GLN A 158 -2.73 4.40 4.54
N VAL A 159 -2.69 4.83 5.79
CA VAL A 159 -1.59 5.61 6.35
C VAL A 159 -0.94 4.82 7.48
N GLN A 160 0.30 4.40 7.29
CA GLN A 160 1.02 3.56 8.23
C GLN A 160 2.18 4.34 8.87
N LEU A 161 2.10 4.53 10.18
CA LEU A 161 3.02 5.34 11.00
C LEU A 161 3.55 4.57 12.22
N LEU A 162 3.68 3.24 12.12
CA LEU A 162 4.11 2.39 13.25
C LEU A 162 5.52 2.76 13.77
N PRO A 163 5.83 2.42 15.02
CA PRO A 163 7.17 2.63 15.61
C PRO A 163 8.24 1.79 14.92
N ASP A 164 9.53 2.08 15.17
CA ASP A 164 10.66 1.35 14.58
C ASP A 164 10.75 -0.12 15.03
N THR A 165 10.17 -0.44 16.19
CA THR A 165 9.96 -1.81 16.67
C THR A 165 8.86 -2.54 15.89
N GLY A 166 8.06 -1.81 15.12
CA GLY A 166 6.88 -2.31 14.45
C GLY A 166 7.16 -3.22 13.25
N PHE A 167 6.31 -4.23 13.09
CA PHE A 167 6.17 -5.04 11.89
C PHE A 167 4.84 -4.70 11.21
N HIS A 168 4.91 -4.10 10.02
CA HIS A 168 3.76 -3.90 9.15
C HIS A 168 3.67 -5.00 8.09
N PHE A 169 2.48 -5.55 7.95
CA PHE A 169 2.08 -6.53 6.96
C PHE A 169 0.77 -6.04 6.35
N GLY A 170 0.78 -5.66 5.07
CA GLY A 170 -0.40 -5.16 4.36
C GLY A 170 -0.69 -5.96 3.09
N ASN A 171 -1.78 -6.69 3.05
CA ASN A 171 -2.13 -7.53 1.90
C ASN A 171 -3.49 -7.12 1.31
N ILE A 172 -3.51 -6.82 0.01
CA ILE A 172 -4.71 -6.38 -0.70
C ILE A 172 -4.97 -7.30 -1.89
N GLY A 173 -6.21 -7.80 -1.98
CA GLY A 173 -6.80 -8.36 -3.19
C GLY A 173 -7.95 -7.49 -3.66
N ALA A 174 -7.94 -7.12 -4.93
CA ALA A 174 -8.87 -6.17 -5.51
C ALA A 174 -9.43 -6.71 -6.83
N GLU A 175 -10.72 -6.54 -7.07
CA GLU A 175 -11.39 -6.95 -8.30
C GLU A 175 -12.31 -5.85 -8.81
N ALA A 176 -12.17 -5.49 -10.09
CA ALA A 176 -12.99 -4.48 -10.74
C ALA A 176 -13.74 -5.07 -11.93
N GLU A 177 -15.06 -4.91 -11.91
CA GLU A 177 -15.98 -5.30 -12.97
C GLU A 177 -16.11 -4.19 -14.03
N GLU A 178 -17.05 -4.32 -14.96
CA GLU A 178 -17.21 -3.42 -16.11
C GLU A 178 -17.28 -1.94 -15.71
N ASN A 179 -16.34 -1.11 -16.17
CA ASN A 179 -16.18 0.30 -15.77
C ASN A 179 -16.05 0.54 -14.25
N GLY A 180 -15.75 -0.49 -13.46
CA GLY A 180 -15.43 -0.36 -12.03
C GLY A 180 -14.04 0.25 -11.84
N CYS A 181 -13.86 1.06 -10.80
CA CYS A 181 -12.60 1.75 -10.52
C CYS A 181 -12.17 1.51 -9.08
N ILE A 182 -10.93 1.05 -8.90
CA ILE A 182 -10.30 0.91 -7.58
C ILE A 182 -9.14 1.87 -7.50
N ARG A 183 -9.13 2.71 -6.48
CA ARG A 183 -8.04 3.65 -6.17
C ARG A 183 -7.47 3.31 -4.81
N ILE A 184 -6.17 3.08 -4.75
CA ILE A 184 -5.45 2.74 -3.52
C ILE A 184 -4.36 3.79 -3.32
N THR A 185 -4.42 4.51 -2.20
CA THR A 185 -3.33 5.38 -1.75
C THR A 185 -2.69 4.76 -0.51
N GLN A 186 -1.38 4.50 -0.54
CA GLN A 186 -0.64 3.97 0.61
C GLN A 186 0.46 4.93 1.06
N CYS A 187 0.54 5.21 2.35
CA CYS A 187 1.67 5.90 2.97
C CYS A 187 2.41 4.92 3.88
N GLU A 188 3.43 4.27 3.35
CA GLU A 188 4.26 3.25 4.00
C GLU A 188 5.48 3.92 4.67
N LEU A 189 5.24 4.61 5.79
CA LEU A 189 6.19 5.56 6.37
C LEU A 189 6.81 5.09 7.68
N GLY A 190 6.24 4.10 8.37
CA GLY A 190 6.71 3.59 9.67
C GLY A 190 7.10 2.12 9.66
N GLY A 191 7.35 1.56 10.85
CA GLY A 191 7.77 0.18 11.01
C GLY A 191 9.26 -0.04 10.72
N GLY A 192 9.92 -0.88 11.53
CA GLY A 192 11.27 -1.36 11.25
C GLY A 192 11.30 -2.35 10.08
N TYR A 193 10.20 -3.06 9.90
CA TYR A 193 9.99 -4.05 8.85
C TYR A 193 8.59 -3.87 8.29
N ALA A 194 8.46 -3.43 7.04
CA ALA A 194 7.18 -3.21 6.38
C ALA A 194 7.13 -3.99 5.08
N ILE A 195 6.12 -4.85 4.96
CA ILE A 195 5.89 -5.64 3.75
C ILE A 195 4.46 -5.41 3.30
N SER A 196 4.28 -5.19 2.01
CA SER A 196 2.94 -5.04 1.46
C SER A 196 2.79 -5.65 0.08
N GLY A 197 1.56 -6.01 -0.26
CA GLY A 197 1.20 -6.55 -1.54
C GLY A 197 -0.17 -6.08 -1.99
N ILE A 198 -0.28 -5.78 -3.29
CA ILE A 198 -1.53 -5.43 -3.96
C ILE A 198 -1.67 -6.34 -5.18
N CYS A 199 -2.81 -6.99 -5.32
CA CYS A 199 -3.17 -7.66 -6.57
C CYS A 199 -4.54 -7.16 -7.02
N GLY A 200 -4.57 -6.42 -8.13
CA GLY A 200 -5.79 -5.99 -8.81
C GLY A 200 -6.12 -6.89 -9.98
N GLU A 201 -7.35 -7.41 -10.02
CA GLU A 201 -7.91 -8.18 -11.11
C GLU A 201 -8.95 -7.32 -11.85
N LEU A 202 -8.54 -6.77 -12.99
CA LEU A 202 -9.35 -5.96 -13.89
C LEU A 202 -10.18 -6.87 -14.79
N LYS A 203 -11.26 -7.43 -14.23
CA LYS A 203 -12.10 -8.47 -14.84
C LYS A 203 -12.97 -7.92 -15.97
N GLY A 204 -13.61 -6.78 -15.74
CA GLY A 204 -14.58 -6.21 -16.66
C GLY A 204 -13.96 -5.28 -17.71
N ASP A 205 -14.68 -5.09 -18.81
CA ASP A 205 -14.29 -4.13 -19.84
C ASP A 205 -14.31 -2.69 -19.27
N GLY A 206 -13.29 -1.90 -19.58
CA GLY A 206 -13.15 -0.52 -19.07
C GLY A 206 -12.84 -0.42 -17.58
N SER A 207 -12.51 -1.52 -16.91
CA SER A 207 -12.14 -1.51 -15.48
C SER A 207 -10.80 -0.81 -15.23
N GLU A 208 -10.67 -0.18 -14.07
CA GLU A 208 -9.51 0.64 -13.71
C GLU A 208 -8.91 0.32 -12.34
N LEU A 209 -7.58 0.34 -12.26
CA LEU A 209 -6.80 0.29 -11.01
C LEU A 209 -5.82 1.46 -10.96
N ASN A 210 -5.90 2.27 -9.92
CA ASN A 210 -4.95 3.34 -9.64
C ASN A 210 -4.29 3.09 -8.28
N VAL A 211 -2.95 3.08 -8.23
CA VAL A 211 -2.19 2.91 -7.01
C VAL A 211 -1.21 4.07 -6.86
N ASP A 212 -1.31 4.82 -5.79
CA ASP A 212 -0.38 5.89 -5.41
C ASP A 212 0.25 5.54 -4.06
N THR A 213 1.48 5.04 -4.07
CA THR A 213 2.22 4.69 -2.85
C THR A 213 3.33 5.69 -2.61
N ILE A 214 3.41 6.20 -1.38
CA ILE A 214 4.63 6.83 -0.85
C ILE A 214 5.28 5.98 0.22
N TYR A 215 6.62 5.95 0.25
CA TYR A 215 7.36 5.22 1.27
C TYR A 215 8.61 5.95 1.76
N PHE A 216 8.98 5.73 3.03
CA PHE A 216 10.21 6.25 3.60
C PHE A 216 10.99 5.19 4.40
N GLY A 217 12.18 4.84 3.91
CA GLY A 217 13.07 3.88 4.56
C GLY A 217 14.35 4.55 5.08
N ASP A 218 14.42 4.82 6.37
CA ASP A 218 15.61 5.34 7.05
C ASP A 218 16.27 4.28 7.96
N ARG A 219 17.39 4.63 8.59
CA ARG A 219 18.14 3.76 9.52
C ARG A 219 18.41 2.38 8.89
N GLU A 220 17.91 1.30 9.50
CA GLU A 220 18.06 -0.08 9.01
C GLU A 220 16.75 -0.68 8.51
N ARG A 221 15.74 0.15 8.22
CA ARG A 221 14.39 -0.31 7.84
C ARG A 221 14.43 -1.22 6.61
N ILE A 222 13.54 -2.21 6.62
CA ILE A 222 13.34 -3.13 5.51
C ILE A 222 11.94 -2.93 4.94
N LEU A 223 11.88 -2.66 3.64
CA LEU A 223 10.67 -2.49 2.86
C LEU A 223 10.60 -3.57 1.77
N ASP A 224 9.49 -4.28 1.65
CA ASP A 224 9.29 -5.26 0.59
C ASP A 224 7.86 -5.16 0.02
N PHE A 225 7.76 -4.79 -1.25
CA PHE A 225 6.49 -4.50 -1.93
C PHE A 225 6.29 -5.41 -3.15
N ASN A 226 5.06 -5.87 -3.36
CA ASN A 226 4.67 -6.62 -4.55
C ASN A 226 3.29 -6.19 -5.09
N TYR A 227 3.29 -5.41 -6.16
CA TYR A 227 2.08 -4.89 -6.79
C TYR A 227 1.86 -5.52 -8.17
N VAL A 228 0.66 -6.01 -8.39
CA VAL A 228 0.27 -6.74 -9.60
C VAL A 228 -1.05 -6.19 -10.14
N ALA A 229 -1.06 -5.78 -11.41
CA ALA A 229 -2.26 -5.45 -12.17
C ALA A 229 -2.50 -6.51 -13.24
N ASN A 230 -3.51 -7.36 -13.04
CA ASN A 230 -3.94 -8.36 -14.02
C ASN A 230 -5.08 -7.80 -14.88
N HIS A 231 -4.83 -7.61 -16.16
CA HIS A 231 -5.83 -7.14 -17.13
C HIS A 231 -6.51 -8.34 -17.81
N TYR A 232 -7.81 -8.50 -17.61
CA TYR A 232 -8.63 -9.51 -18.28
C TYR A 232 -9.63 -8.88 -19.27
N GLY A 233 -10.31 -7.82 -18.84
CA GLY A 233 -11.29 -7.09 -19.65
C GLY A 233 -10.63 -6.21 -20.70
N LYS A 234 -11.37 -5.89 -21.77
CA LYS A 234 -10.93 -5.00 -22.84
C LYS A 234 -10.85 -3.56 -22.36
N ASN A 235 -9.95 -2.78 -22.94
CA ASN A 235 -9.77 -1.36 -22.63
C ASN A 235 -9.63 -1.08 -21.12
N SER A 236 -9.12 -2.04 -20.35
CA SER A 236 -8.87 -1.86 -18.93
C SER A 236 -7.60 -1.04 -18.71
N LYS A 237 -7.53 -0.30 -17.60
CA LYS A 237 -6.44 0.64 -17.32
C LYS A 237 -5.80 0.41 -15.97
N SER A 238 -4.49 0.44 -15.90
CA SER A 238 -3.75 0.49 -14.63
C SER A 238 -2.72 1.61 -14.62
N ASP A 239 -2.61 2.29 -13.48
CA ASP A 239 -1.54 3.25 -13.20
C ASP A 239 -1.03 3.02 -11.77
N MET A 240 0.19 2.51 -11.64
CA MET A 240 0.84 2.24 -10.35
C MET A 240 2.05 3.16 -10.19
N ARG A 241 1.96 4.11 -9.26
CA ARG A 241 3.01 5.09 -8.95
C ARG A 241 3.53 4.84 -7.54
N VAL A 242 4.80 4.53 -7.45
CA VAL A 242 5.46 4.13 -6.20
C VAL A 242 6.65 5.05 -5.97
N ASN A 243 6.45 6.07 -5.15
CA ASN A 243 7.42 7.14 -4.94
C ASN A 243 8.00 7.04 -3.54
N GLY A 244 9.31 7.17 -3.38
CA GLY A 244 9.86 7.05 -2.04
C GLY A 244 11.23 7.63 -1.86
N ALA A 245 11.69 7.62 -0.63
CA ALA A 245 13.06 7.97 -0.30
C ALA A 245 13.69 7.00 0.70
N LEU A 246 14.98 6.80 0.54
CA LEU A 246 15.78 5.89 1.34
C LEU A 246 17.00 6.62 1.93
N SER A 247 17.33 6.31 3.18
CA SER A 247 18.45 6.84 3.95
C SER A 247 19.06 5.77 4.86
N GLY A 248 20.25 6.02 5.38
CA GLY A 248 21.00 5.14 6.26
C GLY A 248 21.51 3.91 5.52
N THR A 249 21.12 2.74 6.02
CA THR A 249 21.42 1.42 5.46
C THR A 249 20.13 0.65 5.18
N SER A 250 19.04 1.36 4.91
CA SER A 250 17.75 0.77 4.62
C SER A 250 17.78 -0.09 3.37
N LYS A 251 16.86 -1.04 3.31
CA LYS A 251 16.76 -2.03 2.24
C LYS A 251 15.35 -2.02 1.69
N LYS A 252 15.23 -1.95 0.38
CA LYS A 252 13.94 -1.96 -0.33
C LYS A 252 13.98 -2.95 -1.47
N ILE A 253 12.94 -3.78 -1.58
CA ILE A 253 12.62 -4.54 -2.79
C ILE A 253 11.22 -4.15 -3.24
N PHE A 254 11.08 -3.76 -4.50
CA PHE A 254 9.79 -3.48 -5.12
C PHE A 254 9.64 -4.33 -6.36
N ARG A 255 8.51 -5.00 -6.46
CA ARG A 255 8.09 -5.80 -7.59
C ARG A 255 6.82 -5.18 -8.13
N GLY A 256 6.89 -4.65 -9.34
CA GLY A 256 5.74 -4.09 -10.06
C GLY A 256 5.45 -4.97 -11.26
N THR A 257 4.23 -5.48 -11.39
CA THR A 257 3.85 -6.33 -12.53
C THR A 257 2.58 -5.81 -13.21
N ILE A 258 2.66 -5.60 -14.51
CA ILE A 258 1.50 -5.45 -15.39
C ILE A 258 1.37 -6.76 -16.18
N ASP A 259 0.24 -7.43 -16.08
CA ASP A 259 -0.01 -8.71 -16.74
C ASP A 259 -1.26 -8.63 -17.61
N PHE A 260 -1.05 -8.47 -18.91
CA PHE A 260 -2.10 -8.47 -19.91
C PHE A 260 -2.47 -9.90 -20.28
N LYS A 261 -3.66 -10.34 -19.88
CA LYS A 261 -4.18 -11.65 -20.25
C LYS A 261 -4.74 -11.61 -21.66
N ARG A 262 -4.75 -12.78 -22.31
CA ARG A 262 -5.39 -12.98 -23.61
C ARG A 262 -6.86 -12.54 -23.53
N GLY A 263 -7.28 -11.68 -24.46
CA GLY A 263 -8.63 -11.11 -24.48
C GLY A 263 -8.72 -9.67 -23.97
N ALA A 264 -7.70 -9.16 -23.28
CA ALA A 264 -7.64 -7.80 -22.74
C ALA A 264 -7.31 -6.73 -23.80
N SER A 265 -7.83 -6.88 -25.02
CA SER A 265 -7.52 -6.01 -26.15
C SER A 265 -7.86 -4.54 -25.87
N GLY A 266 -6.98 -3.63 -26.28
CA GLY A 266 -7.08 -2.18 -26.06
C GLY A 266 -6.67 -1.73 -24.66
N SER A 267 -6.20 -2.63 -23.79
CA SER A 267 -5.84 -2.28 -22.42
C SER A 267 -4.50 -1.56 -22.33
N GLU A 268 -4.41 -0.68 -21.34
CA GLU A 268 -3.24 0.15 -21.08
C GLU A 268 -2.78 -0.02 -19.63
N GLY A 269 -1.47 -0.08 -19.40
CA GLY A 269 -0.90 -0.19 -18.07
C GLY A 269 0.34 0.68 -17.94
N ALA A 270 0.46 1.37 -16.80
CA ALA A 270 1.63 2.13 -16.42
C ALA A 270 2.09 1.72 -15.02
N GLU A 271 3.38 1.48 -14.87
CA GLU A 271 4.02 1.23 -13.58
C GLU A 271 5.26 2.13 -13.47
N GLY A 272 5.44 2.76 -12.33
CA GLY A 272 6.47 3.76 -12.16
C GLY A 272 6.97 3.80 -10.74
N GLU A 273 8.25 3.50 -10.53
CA GLU A 273 8.95 3.81 -9.30
C GLU A 273 9.94 4.96 -9.47
N TYR A 274 9.93 5.87 -8.50
CA TYR A 274 11.02 6.82 -8.31
C TYR A 274 11.50 6.83 -6.87
N THR A 275 12.79 6.56 -6.68
CA THR A 275 13.43 6.49 -5.37
C THR A 275 14.51 7.57 -5.22
N LEU A 276 14.35 8.45 -4.23
CA LEU A 276 15.40 9.35 -3.77
C LEU A 276 16.35 8.63 -2.80
N LEU A 277 17.66 8.72 -3.05
CA LEU A 277 18.70 8.10 -2.22
C LEU A 277 19.50 9.17 -1.49
N PHE A 278 19.39 9.20 -0.16
CA PHE A 278 20.13 10.15 0.69
C PHE A 278 21.54 9.68 1.06
N ASP A 279 21.77 8.37 1.12
CA ASP A 279 23.01 7.76 1.62
C ASP A 279 23.62 6.77 0.63
N LYS A 280 24.90 6.42 0.82
CA LYS A 280 25.63 5.51 -0.08
C LYS A 280 25.38 4.02 0.20
N ASN A 281 25.02 3.67 1.44
CA ASN A 281 24.95 2.28 1.90
C ASN A 281 23.53 1.67 1.81
N ILE A 282 22.66 2.29 1.01
CA ILE A 282 21.28 1.84 0.79
C ILE A 282 21.27 0.65 -0.19
N LYS A 283 20.40 -0.33 0.07
CA LYS A 283 20.09 -1.38 -0.92
C LYS A 283 18.70 -1.14 -1.50
N ASN A 284 18.65 -0.64 -2.75
CA ASN A 284 17.41 -0.49 -3.50
C ASN A 284 17.37 -1.50 -4.66
N VAL A 285 16.32 -2.32 -4.73
CA VAL A 285 16.09 -3.25 -5.84
C VAL A 285 14.67 -3.08 -6.36
N SER A 286 14.54 -2.88 -7.66
CA SER A 286 13.27 -2.66 -8.35
C SER A 286 13.14 -3.64 -9.50
N VAL A 287 12.03 -4.35 -9.56
CA VAL A 287 11.80 -5.44 -10.52
C VAL A 287 10.48 -5.17 -11.25
N PRO A 288 10.49 -4.28 -12.25
CA PRO A 288 9.33 -4.08 -13.11
C PRO A 288 9.18 -5.24 -14.09
N LEU A 289 7.96 -5.74 -14.25
CA LEU A 289 7.60 -6.80 -15.19
C LEU A 289 6.38 -6.39 -16.00
N ILE A 290 6.45 -6.61 -17.32
CA ILE A 290 5.30 -6.53 -18.21
C ILE A 290 5.16 -7.89 -18.87
N LEU A 291 4.02 -8.55 -18.64
CA LEU A 291 3.67 -9.83 -19.23
C LEU A 291 2.57 -9.59 -20.27
N CYS A 292 2.82 -9.94 -21.52
CA CYS A 292 1.88 -9.72 -22.63
C CYS A 292 1.38 -11.05 -23.19
N GLY A 293 0.17 -11.43 -22.81
CA GLY A 293 -0.59 -12.53 -23.40
C GLY A 293 -1.59 -12.08 -24.48
N GLU A 294 -1.65 -10.78 -24.78
CA GLU A 294 -2.50 -10.14 -25.79
C GLU A 294 -1.64 -9.21 -26.68
N GLU A 295 -1.99 -9.09 -27.96
CA GLU A 295 -1.18 -8.33 -28.93
C GLU A 295 -1.51 -6.83 -28.91
N ASN A 296 -2.80 -6.49 -28.85
CA ASN A 296 -3.26 -5.10 -28.89
C ASN A 296 -3.32 -4.51 -27.47
N VAL A 297 -2.16 -4.25 -26.86
CA VAL A 297 -2.03 -3.64 -25.53
C VAL A 297 -0.87 -2.66 -25.48
N SER A 298 -0.91 -1.73 -24.52
CA SER A 298 0.19 -0.78 -24.29
C SER A 298 0.62 -0.79 -22.81
N GLY A 299 1.81 -1.31 -22.55
CA GLY A 299 2.45 -1.26 -21.24
C GLY A 299 3.58 -0.23 -21.18
N LYS A 300 3.66 0.54 -20.10
CA LYS A 300 4.79 1.42 -19.76
C LYS A 300 5.32 1.04 -18.39
N HIS A 301 6.64 1.02 -18.25
CA HIS A 301 7.27 0.88 -16.95
C HIS A 301 8.41 1.89 -16.80
N ALA A 302 8.61 2.38 -15.59
CA ALA A 302 9.70 3.27 -15.23
C ALA A 302 10.26 2.88 -13.87
N ALA A 303 11.57 2.69 -13.76
CA ALA A 303 12.23 2.48 -12.48
C ALA A 303 13.42 3.43 -12.41
N ASN A 304 13.26 4.50 -11.65
CA ASN A 304 14.27 5.54 -11.48
C ASN A 304 14.75 5.55 -10.04
N SER A 305 16.06 5.57 -9.87
CA SER A 305 16.64 5.86 -8.56
C SER A 305 17.77 6.86 -8.74
N GLY A 306 17.78 7.87 -7.88
CA GLY A 306 18.70 8.99 -8.01
C GLY A 306 19.08 9.52 -6.65
N ARG A 307 20.33 9.95 -6.53
CA ARG A 307 20.69 10.83 -5.42
C ARG A 307 20.06 12.19 -5.66
N LEU A 308 19.91 12.95 -4.57
CA LEU A 308 19.59 14.35 -4.69
C LEU A 308 20.63 15.04 -5.57
N GLU A 309 20.15 15.82 -6.54
CA GLU A 309 21.02 16.62 -7.38
C GLU A 309 21.75 17.65 -6.51
N GLU A 310 23.07 17.50 -6.38
CA GLU A 310 23.92 18.37 -5.56
C GLU A 310 23.76 19.85 -5.95
N GLU A 311 23.52 20.14 -7.23
CA GLU A 311 23.26 21.49 -7.73
C GLU A 311 21.95 22.08 -7.19
N LYS A 312 20.86 21.29 -7.13
CA LYS A 312 19.58 21.73 -6.55
C LYS A 312 19.70 21.96 -5.05
N LEU A 313 20.39 21.05 -4.37
CA LEU A 313 20.64 21.15 -2.94
C LEU A 313 21.51 22.38 -2.62
N PHE A 314 22.61 22.57 -3.34
CA PHE A 314 23.47 23.75 -3.21
C PHE A 314 22.71 25.05 -3.52
N TYR A 315 21.87 25.06 -4.56
CA TYR A 315 21.04 26.22 -4.89
C TYR A 315 20.08 26.57 -3.74
N MET A 316 19.37 25.59 -3.19
CA MET A 316 18.49 25.79 -2.04
C MET A 316 19.27 26.31 -0.82
N MET A 317 20.43 25.73 -0.53
CA MET A 317 21.30 26.18 0.57
C MET A 317 21.83 27.60 0.37
N SER A 318 22.18 27.98 -0.86
CA SER A 318 22.61 29.35 -1.20
C SER A 318 21.53 30.41 -0.96
N ARG A 319 20.26 29.99 -0.85
CA ARG A 319 19.12 30.85 -0.49
C ARG A 319 18.83 30.89 1.02
N GLY A 320 19.72 30.34 1.84
CA GLY A 320 19.66 30.42 3.30
C GLY A 320 18.99 29.23 3.98
N LEU A 321 18.63 28.18 3.23
CA LEU A 321 18.18 26.93 3.83
C LEU A 321 19.38 26.12 4.34
N SER A 322 19.23 25.49 5.50
CA SER A 322 20.11 24.39 5.87
C SER A 322 19.94 23.21 4.91
N GLU A 323 20.93 22.32 4.87
CA GLU A 323 20.84 21.09 4.08
C GLU A 323 19.62 20.25 4.48
N GLU A 324 19.32 20.20 5.79
CA GLU A 324 18.16 19.50 6.35
C GLU A 324 16.85 20.10 5.84
N GLU A 325 16.69 21.43 5.90
CA GLU A 325 15.50 22.12 5.41
C GLU A 325 15.30 21.94 3.90
N ALA A 326 16.40 21.95 3.13
CA ALA A 326 16.34 21.72 1.68
C ALA A 326 15.92 20.29 1.36
N LYS A 327 16.53 19.28 2.01
CA LYS A 327 16.16 17.86 1.87
C LYS A 327 14.69 17.63 2.23
N LYS A 328 14.23 18.26 3.32
CA LYS A 328 12.84 18.25 3.76
C LYS A 328 11.91 18.79 2.69
N MET A 329 12.16 20.00 2.19
CA MET A 329 11.32 20.64 1.18
C MET A 329 11.23 19.79 -0.09
N MET A 330 12.34 19.18 -0.51
CA MET A 330 12.36 18.29 -1.68
C MET A 330 11.53 17.02 -1.45
N LEU A 331 11.62 16.41 -0.26
CA LEU A 331 10.84 15.21 0.06
C LEU A 331 9.34 15.52 0.20
N GLU A 332 8.98 16.61 0.87
CA GLU A 332 7.58 17.05 1.01
C GLU A 332 6.97 17.32 -0.37
N ALA A 333 7.69 18.01 -1.27
CA ALA A 333 7.25 18.22 -2.64
C ALA A 333 7.09 16.90 -3.41
N TRP A 334 7.97 15.92 -3.14
CA TRP A 334 7.91 14.61 -3.77
C TRP A 334 6.70 13.78 -3.32
N PHE A 335 6.37 13.82 -2.03
CA PHE A 335 5.23 13.08 -1.47
C PHE A 335 3.89 13.77 -1.67
N HIS A 336 3.90 15.09 -1.95
CA HIS A 336 2.71 15.91 -2.04
C HIS A 336 1.59 15.32 -2.92
N PRO A 337 1.83 14.80 -4.14
CA PRO A 337 0.76 14.28 -4.99
C PRO A 337 -0.06 13.17 -4.33
N ALA A 338 0.58 12.21 -3.66
CA ALA A 338 -0.11 11.12 -2.97
C ALA A 338 -0.76 11.61 -1.67
N VAL A 339 -0.11 12.50 -0.93
CA VAL A 339 -0.66 13.08 0.31
C VAL A 339 -1.95 13.87 0.02
N GLN A 340 -2.08 14.51 -1.13
CA GLN A 340 -3.31 15.20 -1.52
C GLN A 340 -4.51 14.28 -1.75
N ASN A 341 -4.30 12.98 -1.97
CA ASN A 341 -5.39 12.01 -2.05
C ASN A 341 -6.02 11.70 -0.68
N ILE A 342 -5.37 12.07 0.43
CA ILE A 342 -5.89 11.88 1.78
C ILE A 342 -6.94 12.99 2.05
N PRO A 343 -8.23 12.64 2.25
CA PRO A 343 -9.29 13.65 2.36
C PRO A 343 -9.26 14.43 3.69
N SER A 344 -8.57 13.91 4.72
CA SER A 344 -8.44 14.58 6.02
C SER A 344 -7.20 15.45 6.09
N GLU A 345 -7.38 16.75 6.35
CA GLU A 345 -6.28 17.69 6.61
C GLU A 345 -5.45 17.30 7.82
N GLU A 346 -6.09 16.90 8.93
CA GLU A 346 -5.41 16.41 10.13
C GLU A 346 -4.48 15.22 9.83
N ILE A 347 -4.93 14.26 9.00
CA ILE A 347 -4.09 13.11 8.63
C ILE A 347 -2.93 13.54 7.71
N ARG A 348 -3.16 14.49 6.79
CA ARG A 348 -2.09 15.05 5.95
C ARG A 348 -1.02 15.76 6.78
N GLU A 349 -1.44 16.51 7.80
CA GLU A 349 -0.54 17.14 8.76
C GLU A 349 0.26 16.10 9.54
N LYS A 350 -0.40 15.05 10.07
CA LYS A 350 0.29 13.94 10.75
C LYS A 350 1.35 13.27 9.86
N VAL A 351 1.05 13.03 8.59
CA VAL A 351 2.01 12.47 7.62
C VAL A 351 3.21 13.40 7.47
N SER A 352 2.97 14.70 7.28
CA SER A 352 4.03 15.70 7.16
C SER A 352 4.90 15.77 8.42
N GLU A 353 4.29 15.85 9.61
CA GLU A 353 5.00 15.85 10.89
C GLU A 353 5.83 14.59 11.10
N TYR A 354 5.28 13.43 10.74
CA TYR A 354 6.00 12.16 10.85
C TYR A 354 7.24 12.16 9.95
N VAL A 355 7.10 12.49 8.67
CA VAL A 355 8.21 12.57 7.72
C VAL A 355 9.27 13.56 8.21
N ASN A 356 8.84 14.72 8.71
CA ASN A 356 9.72 15.75 9.24
C ASN A 356 10.53 15.29 10.44
N ARG A 357 9.88 14.65 11.41
CA ARG A 357 10.54 14.06 12.57
C ARG A 357 11.61 13.06 12.13
N ARG A 358 11.30 12.19 11.16
CA ARG A 358 12.24 11.16 10.70
C ARG A 358 13.42 11.74 9.92
N LEU A 359 13.18 12.77 9.11
CA LEU A 359 14.24 13.44 8.35
C LEU A 359 15.31 14.10 9.22
N SER A 360 14.95 14.63 10.40
CA SER A 360 15.94 15.22 11.33
C SER A 360 17.00 14.22 11.81
N HIS A 361 16.78 12.91 11.62
CA HIS A 361 17.74 11.85 11.92
C HIS A 361 18.59 11.43 10.71
N VAL A 362 18.30 11.93 9.52
CA VAL A 362 19.13 11.74 8.33
C VAL A 362 20.35 12.62 8.47
N LYS A 363 21.54 12.02 8.52
CA LYS A 363 22.79 12.77 8.71
C LYS A 363 22.99 13.80 7.60
N SER A 364 23.46 14.99 7.96
CA SER A 364 24.04 15.93 7.01
C SER A 364 25.31 15.32 6.40
N LEU A 365 25.61 15.69 5.15
CA LEU A 365 26.73 15.14 4.40
C LEU A 365 28.10 15.45 5.02
#